data_AF-A0A0N4WEW2-F1
#
_entry.id   AF-A0A0N4WEW2-F1
#
_cell.length_a   1.000
_cell.length_b   1.000
_cell.length_c   1.000
_cell.angle_alpha   90.00
_cell.angle_beta   90.00
_cell.angle_gamma   90.00
#
_symmetry.space_group_name_H-M   'P 1'
#
loop_
_entity.id
_entity.type
_entity.pdbx_description
1 polymer ?
#
loop_
_entity_poly.entity_id
_entity_poly.type
_entity_poly.pdbx_seq_one_letter_code
_entity_poly.pdbx_strand_id
1 'polypeptide(L)'
;MKTVLRGVVLKEYLTIRTLISKIIGLTLSLGTGLPIGKEGPLVHIASVVANQLNRFLSTPDGVFQNESRANEFLAAGCAVGVACTFSAPVGGVLFSIEVTSAYFAVRNYWRGFFAATCSATLFSVLRGLLRGTGNNRSAWSDLLDLSMEAHYQTTFTITDTYTSSELLAFAAMG
;
A
#
# COMPACT_ATOMS: atom_id res chain seq x y z
N MET A 1 7.92 4.32 10.21
CA MET A 1 6.44 4.28 10.33
C MET A 1 5.97 3.68 11.65
N LYS A 2 6.27 2.41 11.97
CA LYS A 2 5.87 1.76 13.22
C LYS A 2 6.19 2.57 14.49
N THR A 3 7.37 3.20 14.53
CA THR A 3 7.80 4.08 15.65
C THR A 3 6.99 5.38 15.73
N VAL A 4 6.69 5.99 14.58
CA VAL A 4 5.88 7.22 14.48
C VAL A 4 4.45 6.96 14.94
N LEU A 5 3.85 5.86 14.50
CA LEU A 5 2.49 5.46 14.92
C LEU A 5 2.41 5.05 16.39
N ARG A 6 3.55 4.68 17.01
CA ARG A 6 3.67 4.48 18.47
C ARG A 6 3.82 5.78 19.27
N GLY A 7 3.85 6.94 18.60
CA GLY A 7 3.94 8.26 19.24
C GLY A 7 5.36 8.86 19.27
N VAL A 8 6.36 8.23 18.65
CA VAL A 8 7.70 8.82 18.56
C VAL A 8 7.77 9.75 17.34
N VAL A 9 7.68 11.05 17.57
CA VAL A 9 7.77 12.06 16.51
C VAL A 9 9.22 12.22 16.04
N LEU A 10 9.51 11.72 14.83
CA LEU A 10 10.78 11.91 14.17
C LEU A 10 10.75 13.22 13.36
N LYS A 11 11.60 14.19 13.73
CA LYS A 11 11.75 15.43 12.97
C LYS A 11 12.25 15.12 11.56
N GLU A 12 11.72 15.86 10.59
CA GLU A 12 12.05 15.76 9.14
C GLU A 12 11.66 14.46 8.42
N TYR A 13 11.24 13.41 9.12
CA TYR A 13 10.90 12.10 8.54
C TYR A 13 9.72 12.14 7.55
N LEU A 14 8.72 12.98 7.81
CA LEU A 14 7.50 13.11 6.99
C LEU A 14 7.52 14.35 6.07
N THR A 15 8.69 14.79 5.62
CA THR A 15 8.82 16.01 4.80
C THR A 15 8.78 15.74 3.29
N ILE A 16 8.35 16.74 2.51
CA ILE A 16 8.33 16.67 1.04
C ILE A 16 9.75 16.45 0.47
N ARG A 17 10.79 16.96 1.14
CA ARG A 17 12.19 16.72 0.74
C ARG A 17 12.52 15.24 0.75
N THR A 18 12.11 14.52 1.81
CA THR A 18 12.30 13.06 1.89
C THR A 18 11.46 12.32 0.85
N LEU A 19 10.27 12.80 0.50
CA LEU A 19 9.43 12.20 -0.54
C LEU A 19 10.16 12.21 -1.89
N ILE A 20 10.64 13.38 -2.30
CA ILE A 20 11.32 13.56 -3.60
C ILE A 20 12.60 12.74 -3.65
N SER A 21 13.43 12.79 -2.60
CA SER A 21 14.69 12.03 -2.57
C SER A 21 14.43 10.52 -2.62
N LYS A 22 13.38 10.03 -1.96
CA LYS A 22 13.04 8.59 -1.96
C LYS A 22 12.52 8.10 -3.31
N ILE A 23 11.70 8.90 -4.00
CA ILE A 23 11.19 8.54 -5.33
C ILE A 23 12.35 8.44 -6.32
N ILE A 24 13.22 9.45 -6.37
CA ILE A 24 14.36 9.47 -7.29
C ILE A 24 15.34 8.34 -6.95
N GLY A 25 15.70 8.21 -5.66
CA GLY A 25 16.62 7.17 -5.20
C GLY A 25 16.10 5.75 -5.46
N LEU A 26 14.80 5.51 -5.25
CA LEU A 26 14.20 4.22 -5.53
C LEU A 26 14.19 3.89 -7.03
N THR A 27 13.82 4.85 -7.88
CA THR A 27 13.80 4.65 -9.34
C THR A 27 15.21 4.34 -9.87
N LEU A 28 16.23 5.09 -9.43
CA LEU A 28 17.61 4.83 -9.83
C LEU A 28 18.10 3.49 -9.31
N SER A 29 17.79 3.14 -8.06
CA SER A 29 18.19 1.87 -7.45
C SER A 29 17.54 0.65 -8.08
N LEU A 30 16.30 0.77 -8.58
CA LEU A 30 15.64 -0.29 -9.34
C LEU A 30 16.20 -0.37 -10.77
N GLY A 31 16.56 0.77 -11.36
CA GLY A 31 17.16 0.85 -12.69
C GLY A 31 18.56 0.24 -12.78
N THR A 32 19.32 0.21 -11.69
CA THR A 32 20.64 -0.43 -11.63
C THR A 32 20.59 -1.96 -11.46
N GLY A 33 19.41 -2.54 -11.24
CA GLY A 33 19.25 -3.99 -11.09
C GLY A 33 19.76 -4.56 -9.75
N LEU A 34 19.96 -3.71 -8.73
CA LEU A 34 20.30 -4.19 -7.39
C LEU A 34 19.14 -5.01 -6.80
N PRO A 35 19.43 -6.06 -5.99
CA PRO A 35 18.41 -6.89 -5.35
C PRO A 35 17.76 -6.15 -4.17
N ILE A 36 17.05 -5.06 -4.46
CA ILE A 36 16.40 -4.17 -3.50
C ILE A 36 14.90 -4.16 -3.74
N GLY A 37 14.11 -4.27 -2.68
CA GLY A 37 12.65 -4.22 -2.74
C GLY A 37 12.08 -2.80 -2.74
N LYS A 38 11.08 -2.54 -3.61
CA LYS A 38 10.32 -1.28 -3.66
C LYS A 38 9.25 -1.14 -2.58
N GLU A 39 8.90 -2.25 -1.95
CA GLU A 39 7.74 -2.41 -1.06
C GLU A 39 7.79 -1.51 0.16
N GLY A 40 8.86 -1.62 0.97
CA GLY A 40 9.03 -0.80 2.17
C GLY A 40 9.09 0.71 1.89
N PRO A 41 9.87 1.16 0.88
CA PRO A 41 9.87 2.57 0.47
C PRO A 41 8.51 3.11 0.04
N LEU A 42 7.68 2.31 -0.67
CA LEU A 42 6.37 2.79 -1.13
C LEU A 42 5.39 3.06 0.01
N VAL A 43 5.38 2.21 1.05
CA VAL A 43 4.56 2.44 2.26
C VAL A 43 4.89 3.77 2.92
N HIS A 44 6.19 4.11 2.99
CA HIS A 44 6.63 5.39 3.52
C HIS A 44 6.19 6.56 2.62
N ILE A 45 6.37 6.44 1.31
CA ILE A 45 5.96 7.46 0.33
C ILE A 45 4.47 7.76 0.47
N ALA A 46 3.61 6.73 0.53
CA ALA A 46 2.18 6.88 0.72
C ALA A 46 1.83 7.56 2.06
N SER A 47 2.56 7.24 3.13
CA SER A 47 2.40 7.86 4.45
C SER A 47 2.78 9.35 4.45
N VAL A 48 3.84 9.73 3.73
CA VAL A 48 4.24 11.13 3.58
C VAL A 48 3.19 11.92 2.78
N VAL A 49 2.64 11.32 1.71
CA VAL A 49 1.55 11.93 0.93
C VAL A 49 0.30 12.11 1.80
N ALA A 50 -0.09 11.10 2.59
CA ALA A 50 -1.21 11.20 3.51
C ALA A 50 -1.01 12.30 4.58
N ASN A 51 0.22 12.42 5.12
CA ASN A 51 0.56 13.49 6.06
C ASN A 51 0.46 14.88 5.43
N GLN A 52 0.93 15.03 4.19
CA GLN A 52 0.81 16.31 3.49
C GLN A 52 -0.63 16.64 3.12
N LEU A 53 -1.43 15.66 2.71
CA LEU A 53 -2.86 15.85 2.48
C LEU A 53 -3.56 16.30 3.76
N ASN A 54 -3.26 15.67 4.90
CA ASN A 54 -3.77 16.10 6.20
C ASN A 54 -3.41 17.56 6.47
N ARG A 55 -2.14 17.97 6.26
CA ARG A 55 -1.70 19.37 6.45
C ARG A 55 -2.36 20.36 5.50
N PHE A 56 -2.66 19.98 4.25
CA PHE A 56 -3.38 20.83 3.30
C PHE A 56 -4.86 20.98 3.68
N LEU A 57 -5.47 19.92 4.21
CA LEU A 57 -6.85 19.93 4.69
C LEU A 57 -6.98 20.57 6.08
N SER A 58 -5.88 20.71 6.83
CA SER A 58 -5.81 21.49 8.06
C SER A 58 -5.92 23.00 7.78
N THR A 59 -7.14 23.45 7.47
CA THR A 59 -7.56 24.85 7.52
C THR A 59 -7.46 25.36 8.98
N PRO A 60 -7.32 26.68 9.26
CA PRO A 60 -7.14 27.22 10.62
C PRO A 60 -8.28 26.98 11.63
N ASP A 61 -9.37 26.32 11.24
CA ASP A 61 -10.39 25.83 12.17
C ASP A 61 -9.89 24.50 12.79
N GLY A 62 -9.39 24.57 14.03
CA GLY A 62 -8.53 23.60 14.73
C GLY A 62 -8.96 22.12 14.86
N VAL A 63 -9.94 21.64 14.11
CA VAL A 63 -10.43 20.25 14.12
C VAL A 63 -9.41 19.26 13.51
N PHE A 64 -8.54 19.71 12.60
CA PHE A 64 -7.52 18.87 11.94
C PHE A 64 -6.12 18.92 12.58
N GLN A 65 -5.93 19.68 13.66
CA GLN A 65 -4.66 19.71 14.41
C GLN A 65 -4.48 18.51 15.36
N ASN A 66 -5.51 17.67 15.52
CA ASN A 66 -5.51 16.61 16.50
C ASN A 66 -4.54 15.48 16.10
N GLU A 67 -3.58 15.17 16.97
CA GLU A 67 -2.54 14.15 16.73
C GLU A 67 -3.14 12.77 16.44
N SER A 68 -4.25 12.44 17.10
CA SER A 68 -5.02 11.22 16.84
C SER A 68 -5.45 11.12 15.38
N ARG A 69 -5.95 12.20 14.76
CA ARG A 69 -6.43 12.18 13.37
C ARG A 69 -5.26 12.11 12.39
N ALA A 70 -4.14 12.76 12.70
CA ALA A 70 -2.91 12.61 11.91
C ALA A 70 -2.46 11.14 11.87
N ASN A 71 -2.51 10.44 13.00
CA ASN A 71 -2.22 9.00 13.07
C ASN A 71 -3.22 8.15 12.26
N GLU A 72 -4.50 8.51 12.22
CA GLU A 72 -5.49 7.84 11.35
C GLU A 72 -5.14 8.00 9.86
N PHE A 73 -4.72 9.20 9.44
CA PHE A 73 -4.26 9.44 8.07
C PHE A 73 -2.98 8.67 7.74
N LEU A 74 -2.01 8.60 8.67
CA LEU A 74 -0.80 7.82 8.50
C LEU A 74 -1.09 6.31 8.40
N ALA A 75 -2.00 5.79 9.22
CA ALA A 75 -2.44 4.40 9.15
C ALA A 75 -3.15 4.10 7.82
N ALA A 76 -4.03 4.98 7.35
CA ALA A 76 -4.64 4.85 6.03
C ALA A 76 -3.59 4.90 4.90
N GLY A 77 -2.60 5.80 5.01
CA GLY A 77 -1.47 5.89 4.07
C GLY A 77 -0.64 4.61 4.01
N CYS A 78 -0.37 3.97 5.15
CA CYS A 78 0.30 2.67 5.19
C CYS A 78 -0.51 1.59 4.45
N ALA A 79 -1.83 1.53 4.68
CA ALA A 79 -2.72 0.56 4.02
C ALA A 79 -2.76 0.76 2.51
N VAL A 80 -2.91 2.02 2.07
CA VAL A 80 -2.91 2.42 0.66
C VAL A 80 -1.59 2.06 -0.02
N GLY A 81 -0.45 2.30 0.65
CA GLY A 81 0.86 1.98 0.12
C GLY A 81 1.01 0.49 -0.21
N VAL A 82 0.62 -0.40 0.71
CA VAL A 82 0.67 -1.85 0.51
C VAL A 82 -0.38 -2.35 -0.48
N ALA A 83 -1.59 -1.79 -0.43
CA ALA A 83 -2.65 -2.15 -1.37
C ALA A 83 -2.27 -1.79 -2.81
N CYS A 84 -1.59 -0.66 -3.02
CA CYS A 84 -1.07 -0.24 -4.32
C CYS A 84 0.03 -1.16 -4.82
N THR A 85 0.96 -1.60 -3.96
CA THR A 85 2.08 -2.43 -4.41
C THR A 85 1.69 -3.85 -4.78
N PHE A 86 0.84 -4.48 -3.97
CA PHE A 86 0.45 -5.88 -4.15
C PHE A 86 -0.92 -6.06 -4.81
N SER A 87 -1.66 -4.97 -5.05
CA SER A 87 -3.07 -5.02 -5.50
C SER A 87 -3.97 -5.83 -4.57
N ALA A 88 -3.60 -5.89 -3.28
CA ALA A 88 -4.28 -6.67 -2.24
C ALA A 88 -4.81 -5.73 -1.14
N PRO A 89 -6.03 -5.17 -1.29
CA PRO A 89 -6.56 -4.18 -0.36
C PRO A 89 -6.77 -4.74 1.06
N VAL A 90 -7.23 -5.98 1.19
CA VAL A 90 -7.40 -6.65 2.49
C VAL A 90 -6.06 -6.81 3.21
N GLY A 91 -5.04 -7.30 2.50
CA GLY A 91 -3.69 -7.46 3.03
C GLY A 91 -3.07 -6.13 3.46
N GLY A 92 -3.28 -5.06 2.68
CA GLY A 92 -2.80 -3.72 3.03
C GLY A 92 -3.41 -3.16 4.31
N VAL A 93 -4.72 -3.35 4.52
CA VAL A 93 -5.39 -2.93 5.76
C VAL A 93 -4.91 -3.76 6.95
N LEU A 94 -4.80 -5.08 6.81
CA LEU A 94 -4.29 -5.95 7.88
C LEU A 94 -2.85 -5.56 8.28
N PHE A 95 -1.99 -5.30 7.30
CA PHE A 95 -0.65 -4.79 7.55
C PHE A 95 -0.67 -3.45 8.30
N SER A 96 -1.57 -2.54 7.93
CA SER A 96 -1.71 -1.27 8.65
C SER A 96 -2.13 -1.46 10.11
N ILE A 97 -3.03 -2.39 10.40
CA ILE A 97 -3.44 -2.74 11.77
C ILE A 97 -2.23 -3.26 12.56
N GLU A 98 -1.45 -4.18 11.97
CA GLU A 98 -0.25 -4.75 12.60
C GLU A 98 0.80 -3.68 12.94
N VAL A 99 0.96 -2.69 12.05
CA VAL A 99 1.97 -1.63 12.20
C VAL A 99 1.52 -0.51 13.16
N THR A 100 0.21 -0.27 13.31
CA THR A 100 -0.34 0.86 14.08
C THR A 100 -0.40 0.63 15.60
N SER A 101 -0.04 -0.56 16.11
CA SER A 101 -0.06 -0.95 17.55
C SER A 101 -1.45 -1.14 18.17
N ALA A 102 -1.48 -1.52 19.46
CA ALA A 102 -2.50 -2.34 20.16
C ALA A 102 -3.98 -1.95 20.06
N TYR A 103 -4.32 -0.71 19.68
CA TYR A 103 -5.70 -0.25 19.58
C TYR A 103 -5.96 0.38 18.23
N PHE A 104 -6.85 -0.25 17.46
CA PHE A 104 -7.27 0.22 16.15
C PHE A 104 -8.79 0.35 16.09
N ALA A 105 -9.30 1.58 15.93
CA ALA A 105 -10.74 1.81 15.89
C ALA A 105 -11.35 1.20 14.61
N VAL A 106 -12.47 0.50 14.74
CA VAL A 106 -13.21 -0.11 13.60
C VAL A 106 -13.63 0.95 12.57
N ARG A 107 -13.86 2.18 12.99
CA ARG A 107 -14.11 3.29 12.05
C ARG A 107 -12.93 3.54 11.11
N ASN A 108 -11.70 3.41 11.59
CA ASN A 108 -10.50 3.64 10.80
C ASN A 108 -10.21 2.46 9.88
N TYR A 109 -10.66 1.27 10.25
CA TYR A 109 -10.66 0.09 9.39
C TYR A 109 -11.45 0.32 8.11
N TRP A 110 -12.73 0.72 8.22
CA TRP A 110 -13.58 0.95 7.05
C TRP A 110 -13.04 2.06 6.14
N ARG A 111 -12.52 3.14 6.72
CA ARG A 111 -11.92 4.25 5.96
C ARG A 111 -10.64 3.82 5.24
N GLY A 112 -9.77 3.08 5.93
CA GLY A 112 -8.55 2.51 5.36
C GLY A 112 -8.85 1.49 4.26
N PHE A 113 -9.86 0.65 4.46
CA PHE A 113 -10.30 -0.35 3.47
C PHE A 113 -10.80 0.31 2.19
N PHE A 114 -11.70 1.29 2.32
CA PHE A 114 -12.19 2.05 1.17
C PHE A 114 -11.04 2.71 0.40
N ALA A 115 -10.15 3.42 1.10
CA ALA A 115 -8.98 4.04 0.49
C ALA A 115 -8.04 3.04 -0.19
N ALA A 116 -7.80 1.88 0.43
CA ALA A 116 -6.99 0.81 -0.12
C ALA A 116 -7.61 0.22 -1.40
N THR A 117 -8.92 -0.03 -1.42
CA THR A 117 -9.63 -0.50 -2.62
C THR A 117 -9.57 0.52 -3.75
N CYS A 118 -9.80 1.80 -3.48
CA CYS A 118 -9.68 2.86 -4.49
C CYS A 118 -8.27 2.97 -5.05
N SER A 119 -7.24 2.80 -4.21
CA SER A 119 -5.86 2.82 -4.67
C SER A 119 -5.52 1.62 -5.55
N ALA A 120 -5.96 0.41 -5.17
CA ALA A 120 -5.74 -0.80 -5.95
C ALA A 120 -6.44 -0.73 -7.30
N THR A 121 -7.71 -0.29 -7.34
CA THR A 121 -8.45 -0.14 -8.59
C THR A 121 -7.83 0.93 -9.49
N LEU A 122 -7.44 2.08 -8.94
CA LEU A 122 -6.77 3.14 -9.71
C LEU A 122 -5.44 2.67 -10.30
N PHE A 123 -4.65 1.91 -9.53
CA PHE A 123 -3.39 1.36 -10.01
C PHE A 123 -3.61 0.37 -11.15
N SER A 124 -4.58 -0.54 -11.02
CA SER A 124 -4.93 -1.50 -12.07
C SER A 124 -5.45 -0.80 -13.34
N VAL A 125 -6.31 0.22 -13.19
CA VAL A 125 -6.83 1.01 -14.31
C VAL A 125 -5.72 1.75 -15.04
N LEU A 126 -4.84 2.44 -14.30
CA LEU A 126 -3.72 3.17 -14.89
C LEU A 126 -2.75 2.23 -15.63
N ARG A 127 -2.49 1.05 -15.08
CA ARG A 127 -1.67 0.02 -15.72
C ARG A 127 -2.30 -0.49 -17.02
N GLY A 128 -3.62 -0.72 -17.01
CA GLY A 128 -4.38 -1.09 -18.20
C GLY A 128 -4.31 -0.01 -19.29
N LEU A 129 -4.51 1.25 -18.91
CA LEU A 129 -4.43 2.38 -19.83
C LEU A 129 -3.04 2.52 -20.47
N LEU A 130 -1.97 2.44 -19.67
CA LEU A 130 -0.59 2.57 -20.18
C LEU A 130 -0.19 1.42 -21.12
N ARG A 131 -0.78 0.22 -20.95
CA ARG A 131 -0.56 -0.93 -21.85
C ARG A 131 -1.46 -0.90 -23.09
N GLY A 132 -2.70 -0.43 -22.94
CA GLY A 132 -3.73 -0.41 -23.98
C GLY A 132 -3.50 0.62 -25.09
N THR A 133 -2.63 1.61 -24.89
CA THR A 133 -2.28 2.62 -25.92
C THR A 133 -1.61 2.03 -27.18
N GLY A 134 -1.26 0.73 -27.18
CA GLY A 134 -0.56 0.07 -28.29
C GLY A 134 -1.39 -0.86 -29.18
N ASN A 135 -2.65 -1.17 -28.87
CA ASN A 135 -3.41 -2.17 -29.64
C ASN A 135 -4.88 -1.78 -29.80
N ASN A 136 -5.43 -1.97 -31.02
CA ASN A 136 -6.77 -1.53 -31.44
C ASN A 136 -7.93 -2.38 -30.85
N ARG A 137 -7.70 -2.99 -29.68
CA ARG A 137 -8.69 -3.77 -28.93
C ARG A 137 -9.35 -2.85 -27.91
N SER A 138 -10.67 -3.01 -27.71
CA SER A 138 -11.43 -2.15 -26.81
C SER A 138 -10.83 -2.19 -25.41
N ALA A 139 -10.21 -1.08 -24.99
CA ALA A 139 -9.55 -0.90 -23.69
C ALA A 139 -10.42 -1.33 -22.48
N TRP A 140 -11.74 -1.36 -22.67
CA TRP A 140 -12.74 -1.84 -21.71
C TRP A 140 -12.67 -3.35 -21.41
N SER A 141 -12.27 -4.19 -22.38
CA SER A 141 -12.11 -5.64 -22.18
C SER A 141 -10.84 -5.96 -21.37
N ASP A 142 -9.72 -5.34 -21.74
CA ASP A 142 -8.45 -5.47 -21.01
C ASP A 142 -8.54 -4.91 -19.57
N LEU A 143 -9.38 -3.90 -19.34
CA LEU A 143 -9.62 -3.33 -18.01
C LEU A 143 -10.33 -4.29 -17.05
N LEU A 144 -11.27 -5.11 -17.57
CA LEU A 144 -11.98 -6.10 -16.77
C LEU A 144 -11.05 -7.28 -16.42
N ASP A 145 -10.22 -7.72 -17.37
CA ASP A 145 -9.25 -8.80 -17.14
C ASP A 145 -8.12 -8.37 -16.18
N LEU A 146 -7.59 -7.14 -16.32
CA LEU A 146 -6.58 -6.60 -15.40
C LEU A 146 -7.10 -6.33 -13.98
N SER A 147 -8.41 -6.12 -13.80
CA SER A 147 -8.98 -5.90 -12.46
C SER A 147 -8.87 -7.15 -11.57
N MET A 148 -8.70 -8.33 -12.18
CA MET A 148 -8.69 -9.62 -11.50
C MET A 148 -7.32 -10.32 -11.49
N GLU A 149 -6.37 -9.89 -12.33
CA GLU A 149 -5.07 -10.55 -12.41
C GLU A 149 -4.02 -9.91 -11.48
N ALA A 150 -3.61 -10.70 -10.49
CA ALA A 150 -2.47 -10.40 -9.64
C ALA A 150 -1.20 -10.14 -10.48
N HIS A 151 -0.29 -9.30 -9.97
CA HIS A 151 0.95 -8.94 -10.68
C HIS A 151 1.79 -10.16 -11.10
N TYR A 152 1.75 -11.22 -10.29
CA TYR A 152 2.30 -12.53 -10.59
C TYR A 152 1.15 -13.55 -10.65
N GLN A 153 0.83 -14.02 -11.84
CA GLN A 153 -0.20 -15.03 -12.03
C GLN A 153 0.34 -16.40 -11.65
N THR A 154 -0.29 -17.01 -10.67
CA THR A 154 -0.07 -18.41 -10.31
C THR A 154 -1.44 -19.06 -10.19
N THR A 155 -1.73 -20.00 -11.09
CA THR A 155 -3.00 -20.72 -11.10
C THR A 155 -2.84 -21.96 -10.22
N PHE A 156 -3.17 -21.83 -8.95
CA PHE A 156 -3.27 -22.99 -8.07
C PHE A 156 -4.59 -23.71 -8.35
N THR A 157 -4.50 -24.99 -8.68
CA THR A 157 -5.66 -25.83 -8.97
C THR A 157 -6.08 -26.61 -7.73
N ILE A 158 -7.35 -27.05 -7.66
CA ILE A 158 -7.83 -27.87 -6.52
C ILE A 158 -7.06 -29.20 -6.44
N THR A 159 -6.45 -29.66 -7.54
CA THR A 159 -5.58 -30.85 -7.55
C THR A 159 -4.24 -30.67 -6.84
N ASP A 160 -3.83 -29.43 -6.56
CA ASP A 160 -2.63 -29.10 -5.77
C ASP A 160 -2.93 -29.07 -4.26
N THR A 161 -3.91 -29.86 -3.79
CA THR A 161 -4.30 -29.85 -2.38
C THR A 161 -3.25 -30.51 -1.50
N TYR A 162 -2.84 -29.81 -0.46
CA TYR A 162 -1.89 -30.35 0.51
C TYR A 162 -2.49 -31.46 1.37
N THR A 163 -1.70 -32.50 1.62
CA THR A 163 -2.04 -33.57 2.54
C THR A 163 -1.60 -33.23 3.97
N SER A 164 -2.27 -33.80 4.97
CA SER A 164 -1.94 -33.56 6.39
C SER A 164 -0.52 -33.98 6.76
N SER A 165 0.08 -34.92 6.03
CA SER A 165 1.48 -35.32 6.15
C SER A 165 2.48 -34.23 5.71
N GLU A 166 2.11 -33.37 4.76
CA GLU A 166 2.98 -32.30 4.26
C GLU A 166 3.02 -31.10 5.22
N LEU A 167 2.10 -31.04 6.21
CA LEU A 167 2.09 -29.98 7.22
C LEU A 167 3.38 -29.94 8.04
N LEU A 168 3.98 -31.11 8.33
CA LEU A 168 5.27 -31.19 9.01
C LEU A 168 6.41 -30.61 8.15
N ALA A 169 6.34 -30.78 6.83
CA ALA A 169 7.30 -30.18 5.91
C ALA A 169 7.14 -28.64 5.86
N PHE A 170 5.91 -28.13 5.85
CA PHE A 170 5.66 -26.68 5.96
C PHE A 170 6.15 -26.10 7.28
N ALA A 171 5.95 -26.82 8.39
CA ALA A 171 6.45 -26.41 9.70
C ALA A 171 7.98 -26.44 9.80
N ALA A 172 8.65 -27.34 9.06
CA ALA A 172 10.11 -27.36 8.99
C ALA A 172 10.70 -26.29 8.07
N MET A 173 9.92 -25.80 7.09
CA MET A 173 10.33 -24.72 6.18
C MET A 173 10.17 -23.32 6.77
N GLY A 174 9.14 -23.11 7.61
CA GLY A 174 8.84 -21.81 8.24
C GLY A 174 9.72 -21.52 9.45
#